data_AF-A0A2E3QTC1-F1
#
_entry.id   AF-A0A2E3QTC1-F1
#
_cell.length_a   1.000
_cell.length_b   1.000
_cell.length_c   1.000
_cell.angle_alpha   90.00
_cell.angle_beta   90.00
_cell.angle_gamma   90.00
#
_symmetry.space_group_name_H-M   'P 1'
#
loop_
_entity.id
_entity.type
_entity.pdbx_description
1 polymer ?
#
loop_
_entity_poly.entity_id
_entity_poly.type
_entity_poly.pdbx_seq_one_letter_code
_entity_poly.pdbx_strand_id
1 'polypeptide(L)'
;MTRALPLLLAGLAVTAASAQTATVRVENPTGAVRPDEVVSVAWDALTRRVPGLSPDRVRAVDSDDADVPTQVFDADGDGSPDELLLLVSLWPGQSRAYTVAAGPPASV
;
A
#
# COMPACT_ATOMS: atom_id res chain seq x y z
N MET A 1 -31.79 -55.23 1.19
CA MET A 1 -31.79 -54.03 0.32
C MET A 1 -31.15 -52.90 1.09
N THR A 2 -29.83 -52.73 1.00
CA THR A 2 -29.10 -51.73 1.78
C THR A 2 -28.77 -50.56 0.86
N ARG A 3 -29.43 -49.41 1.08
CA ARG A 3 -29.26 -48.21 0.27
C ARG A 3 -27.94 -47.54 0.62
N ALA A 4 -27.05 -47.40 -0.37
CA ALA A 4 -25.86 -46.56 -0.27
C ALA A 4 -26.27 -45.08 -0.40
N LEU A 5 -25.86 -44.26 0.56
CA LEU A 5 -26.04 -42.81 0.56
C LEU A 5 -24.79 -42.16 -0.07
N PRO A 6 -24.88 -41.40 -1.17
CA PRO A 6 -23.70 -40.74 -1.73
C PRO A 6 -23.39 -39.51 -0.88
N LEU A 7 -22.18 -39.49 -0.31
CA LEU A 7 -21.63 -38.33 0.40
C LEU A 7 -21.23 -37.29 -0.64
N LEU A 8 -22.02 -36.23 -0.80
CA LEU A 8 -21.73 -35.11 -1.69
C LEU A 8 -20.68 -34.20 -1.02
N LEU A 9 -19.40 -34.34 -1.40
CA LEU A 9 -18.35 -33.39 -1.01
C LEU A 9 -18.54 -32.09 -1.82
N ALA A 10 -19.15 -31.09 -1.18
CA ALA A 10 -19.14 -29.71 -1.70
C ALA A 10 -17.75 -29.13 -1.49
N GLY A 11 -16.98 -28.97 -2.58
CA GLY A 11 -15.67 -28.33 -2.55
C GLY A 11 -15.79 -26.85 -2.19
N LEU A 12 -15.23 -26.46 -1.03
CA LEU A 12 -14.97 -25.05 -0.71
C LEU A 12 -13.85 -24.57 -1.64
N ALA A 13 -14.21 -23.88 -2.72
CA ALA A 13 -13.26 -23.06 -3.46
C ALA A 13 -12.94 -21.83 -2.60
N VAL A 14 -11.84 -21.90 -1.85
CA VAL A 14 -11.28 -20.71 -1.20
C VAL A 14 -10.72 -19.83 -2.31
N THR A 15 -11.51 -18.85 -2.76
CA THR A 15 -11.01 -17.79 -3.62
C THR A 15 -10.12 -16.90 -2.75
N ALA A 16 -8.80 -17.04 -2.89
CA ALA A 16 -7.86 -16.09 -2.30
C ALA A 16 -8.15 -14.71 -2.92
N ALA A 17 -8.81 -13.84 -2.15
CA ALA A 17 -8.98 -12.45 -2.53
C ALA A 17 -7.58 -11.81 -2.54
N SER A 18 -7.05 -11.54 -3.72
CA SER A 18 -5.81 -10.76 -3.84
C SER A 18 -6.07 -9.39 -3.24
N ALA A 19 -5.27 -9.01 -2.24
CA ALA A 19 -5.32 -7.66 -1.69
C ALA A 19 -4.96 -6.68 -2.81
N GLN A 20 -5.86 -5.75 -3.11
CA GLN A 20 -5.60 -4.72 -4.11
C GLN A 20 -4.49 -3.80 -3.58
N THR A 21 -3.57 -3.39 -4.46
CA THR A 21 -2.47 -2.49 -4.13
C THR A 21 -2.39 -1.35 -5.14
N ALA A 22 -1.66 -0.29 -4.79
CA ALA A 22 -1.29 0.79 -5.69
C ALA A 22 0.23 0.92 -5.76
N THR A 23 0.77 1.18 -6.95
CA THR A 23 2.19 1.49 -7.12
C THR A 23 2.39 3.00 -7.19
N VAL A 24 3.20 3.54 -6.28
CA VAL A 24 3.67 4.92 -6.30
C VAL A 24 5.06 4.92 -6.93
N ARG A 25 5.21 5.57 -8.09
CA ARG A 25 6.51 5.79 -8.73
C ARG A 25 7.02 7.17 -8.36
N VAL A 26 8.24 7.24 -7.85
CA VAL A 26 8.92 8.49 -7.48
C VAL A 26 10.20 8.61 -8.29
N GLU A 27 10.44 9.80 -8.83
CA GLU A 27 11.57 10.09 -9.72
C GLU A 27 12.37 11.28 -9.21
N ASN A 28 13.69 11.15 -9.22
CA ASN A 28 14.62 12.26 -9.06
C ASN A 28 15.25 12.58 -10.42
N PRO A 29 14.69 13.52 -11.20
CA PRO A 29 15.23 13.86 -12.53
C PRO A 29 16.52 14.68 -12.46
N THR A 30 16.95 15.09 -11.26
CA THR A 30 18.08 16.00 -11.10
C THR A 30 19.41 15.25 -11.00
N GLY A 31 20.51 15.98 -11.16
CA GLY A 31 21.88 15.47 -10.95
C GLY A 31 22.31 15.39 -9.48
N ALA A 32 21.45 15.75 -8.53
CA ALA A 32 21.77 15.79 -7.10
C ALA A 32 21.10 14.64 -6.34
N VAL A 33 21.71 14.19 -5.25
CA VAL A 33 21.10 13.22 -4.33
C VAL A 33 19.98 13.88 -3.51
N ARG A 34 18.91 13.12 -3.26
CA ARG A 34 17.78 13.50 -2.38
C ARG A 34 17.66 12.49 -1.25
N PRO A 35 18.46 12.64 -0.18
CA PRO A 35 18.34 11.80 1.01
C PRO A 35 17.11 12.24 1.83
N ASP A 36 16.42 11.27 2.43
CA ASP A 36 15.32 11.50 3.38
C ASP A 36 14.26 12.50 2.88
N GLU A 37 13.93 12.43 1.59
CA GLU A 37 12.91 13.26 0.95
C GLU A 37 11.52 12.78 1.38
N VAL A 38 10.68 13.72 1.82
CA VAL A 38 9.26 13.46 2.07
C VAL A 38 8.50 13.62 0.76
N VAL A 39 7.91 12.53 0.28
CA VAL A 39 7.03 12.52 -0.89
C VAL A 39 5.59 12.49 -0.41
N SER A 40 4.78 13.39 -0.95
CA SER A 40 3.33 13.41 -0.71
C SER A 40 2.57 12.75 -1.85
N VAL A 41 1.58 11.93 -1.51
CA VAL A 41 0.64 11.31 -2.44
C VAL A 41 -0.78 11.61 -1.98
N ALA A 42 -1.62 12.11 -2.88
CA ALA A 42 -3.02 12.40 -2.58
C ALA A 42 -3.76 11.15 -2.06
N TRP A 43 -4.37 11.28 -0.88
CA TRP A 43 -5.06 10.20 -0.19
C TRP A 43 -6.27 9.68 -0.98
N ASP A 44 -7.00 10.58 -1.61
CA ASP A 44 -8.16 10.26 -2.45
C ASP A 44 -7.80 9.37 -3.66
N ALA A 45 -6.59 9.54 -4.22
CA ALA A 45 -6.10 8.79 -5.35
C ALA A 45 -5.70 7.37 -4.95
N LEU A 46 -5.23 7.19 -3.71
CA LEU A 46 -4.88 5.90 -3.13
C LEU A 46 -6.13 5.11 -2.72
N THR A 47 -7.05 5.72 -1.99
CA THR A 47 -8.29 5.06 -1.52
C THR A 47 -9.19 4.61 -2.66
N ARG A 48 -9.20 5.34 -3.79
CA ARG A 48 -9.87 4.89 -5.03
C ARG A 48 -9.27 3.62 -5.65
N ARG A 49 -7.99 3.34 -5.40
CA ARG A 49 -7.25 2.20 -5.97
C ARG A 49 -7.12 1.03 -5.00
N VAL A 50 -7.10 1.31 -3.70
CA VAL A 50 -6.85 0.33 -2.64
C VAL A 50 -8.03 0.36 -1.67
N PRO A 51 -9.06 -0.46 -1.92
CA PRO A 51 -10.16 -0.64 -0.98
C PRO A 51 -9.64 -1.08 0.39
N GLY A 52 -10.16 -0.47 1.45
CA GLY A 52 -9.79 -0.81 2.83
C GLY A 52 -8.61 -0.03 3.39
N LEU A 53 -8.03 0.93 2.66
CA LEU A 53 -7.13 1.93 3.25
C LEU A 53 -7.88 2.75 4.32
N SER A 54 -7.23 2.94 5.45
CA SER A 54 -7.66 3.83 6.53
C SER A 54 -6.43 4.44 7.20
N PRO A 55 -6.59 5.51 8.01
CA PRO A 55 -5.46 6.15 8.69
C PRO A 55 -4.61 5.19 9.54
N ASP A 56 -5.25 4.17 10.11
CA ASP A 56 -4.66 3.11 10.93
C ASP A 56 -4.25 1.86 10.12
N ARG A 57 -4.56 1.82 8.82
CA ARG A 57 -4.28 0.69 7.94
C ARG A 57 -3.70 1.12 6.61
N VAL A 58 -2.46 1.60 6.65
CA VAL A 58 -1.66 1.84 5.46
C VAL A 58 -0.26 1.28 5.67
N ARG A 59 0.23 0.53 4.68
CA ARG A 59 1.60 0.04 4.60
C ARG A 59 2.15 0.38 3.24
N ALA A 60 3.39 0.87 3.20
CA ALA A 60 4.15 1.02 1.96
C ALA A 60 5.43 0.17 2.05
N VAL A 61 5.76 -0.50 0.95
CA VAL A 61 7.03 -1.22 0.81
C VAL A 61 7.75 -0.84 -0.46
N ASP A 62 9.06 -1.02 -0.47
CA ASP A 62 9.86 -0.90 -1.69
C ASP A 62 9.90 -2.20 -2.50
N SER A 63 10.77 -2.26 -3.51
CA SER A 63 10.92 -3.42 -4.39
C SER A 63 11.48 -4.66 -3.70
N ASP A 64 12.11 -4.50 -2.53
CA ASP A 64 12.69 -5.58 -1.74
C ASP A 64 11.71 -6.04 -0.63
N ASP A 65 10.45 -5.58 -0.68
CA ASP A 65 9.40 -5.77 0.33
C ASP A 65 9.77 -5.19 1.72
N ALA A 66 10.76 -4.30 1.75
CA ALA A 66 11.15 -3.59 2.96
C ALA A 66 10.16 -2.47 3.25
N ASP A 67 9.77 -2.35 4.52
CA ASP A 67 8.86 -1.31 4.99
C ASP A 67 9.44 0.09 4.79
N VAL A 68 8.61 0.98 4.25
CA VAL A 68 8.90 2.40 4.08
C VAL A 68 8.14 3.18 5.15
N PRO A 69 8.79 4.10 5.89
CA PRO A 69 8.09 4.96 6.83
C PRO A 69 7.00 5.78 6.13
N THR A 70 5.79 5.72 6.68
CA THR A 70 4.64 6.45 6.17
C THR A 70 3.93 7.25 7.25
N GLN A 71 3.32 8.37 6.87
CA GLN A 71 2.44 9.13 7.74
C GLN A 71 1.19 9.57 6.97
N VAL A 72 0.02 9.31 7.52
CA VAL A 72 -1.25 9.85 7.02
C VAL A 72 -1.37 11.27 7.56
N PHE A 73 -1.61 12.24 6.67
CA PHE A 73 -1.57 13.65 6.99
C PHE A 73 -2.89 14.33 6.60
N ASP A 74 -3.47 15.01 7.58
CA ASP A 74 -4.59 15.94 7.46
C ASP A 74 -3.97 17.34 7.45
N ALA A 75 -3.94 17.96 6.28
CA ALA A 75 -3.19 19.19 6.02
C ALA A 75 -3.99 20.43 6.40
N ASP A 76 -5.33 20.36 6.35
CA ASP A 76 -6.22 21.47 6.68
C ASP A 76 -6.85 21.38 8.08
N GLY A 77 -6.70 20.24 8.76
CA GLY A 77 -7.14 20.00 10.12
C GLY A 77 -8.64 19.70 10.23
N ASP A 78 -9.30 19.26 9.15
CA ASP A 78 -10.74 18.96 9.14
C ASP A 78 -11.10 17.58 9.72
N GLY A 79 -10.10 16.76 10.03
CA GLY A 79 -10.23 15.40 10.55
C GLY A 79 -10.24 14.31 9.48
N SER A 80 -10.16 14.68 8.19
CA SER A 80 -10.06 13.78 7.05
C SER A 80 -8.63 13.80 6.49
N PRO A 81 -8.06 12.67 6.09
CA PRO A 81 -6.74 12.70 5.48
C PRO A 81 -6.75 13.27 4.06
N ASP A 82 -5.77 14.13 3.79
CA ASP A 82 -5.49 14.68 2.46
C ASP A 82 -4.39 13.91 1.75
N GLU A 83 -3.38 13.46 2.50
CA GLU A 83 -2.12 12.98 1.96
C GLU A 83 -1.60 11.74 2.69
N LEU A 84 -0.91 10.88 1.94
CA LEU A 84 0.05 9.92 2.48
C LEU A 84 1.46 10.45 2.23
N LEU A 85 2.21 10.66 3.30
CA LEU A 85 3.63 11.01 3.26
C LEU A 85 4.46 9.73 3.28
N LEU A 86 5.46 9.64 2.40
CA LEU A 86 6.46 8.57 2.35
C LEU A 86 7.85 9.17 2.52
N LEU A 87 8.69 8.57 3.37
CA LEU A 87 10.10 8.95 3.49
C LEU A 87 10.96 8.11 2.55
N VAL A 88 11.63 8.75 1.59
CA VAL A 88 12.42 8.05 0.57
C VAL A 88 13.80 8.66 0.38
N SER A 89 14.73 7.85 -0.14
CA SER A 89 16.03 8.34 -0.61
C SER A 89 16.20 7.99 -2.08
N LEU A 90 16.62 8.99 -2.88
CA LEU A 90 16.77 8.91 -4.32
C LEU A 90 18.12 9.45 -4.80
N TRP A 91 18.85 8.62 -5.55
CA TRP A 91 20.07 9.01 -6.26
C TRP A 91 19.77 9.88 -7.49
N PRO A 92 20.78 10.56 -8.07
CA PRO A 92 20.63 11.28 -9.32
C PRO A 92 20.03 10.42 -10.43
N GLY A 93 19.01 10.93 -11.12
CA GLY A 93 18.33 10.25 -12.22
C GLY A 93 17.53 8.99 -11.82
N GLN A 94 17.39 8.69 -10.52
CA GLN A 94 16.76 7.44 -10.07
C GLN A 94 15.23 7.50 -10.18
N SER A 95 14.64 6.38 -10.56
CA SER A 95 13.20 6.10 -10.42
C SER A 95 13.02 4.91 -9.49
N ARG A 96 12.19 5.04 -8.45
CA ARG A 96 11.83 3.96 -7.52
C ARG A 96 10.32 3.75 -7.51
N ALA A 97 9.91 2.52 -7.25
CA ALA A 97 8.51 2.15 -7.12
C ALA A 97 8.24 1.63 -5.71
N TYR A 98 7.10 2.03 -5.16
CA TYR A 98 6.63 1.64 -3.83
C TYR A 98 5.24 1.05 -3.93
N THR A 99 5.00 -0.05 -3.25
CA THR A 99 3.68 -0.70 -3.21
C THR A 99 2.96 -0.27 -1.96
N VAL A 100 1.80 0.38 -2.13
CA VAL A 100 0.90 0.79 -1.06
C VAL A 100 -0.26 -0.18 -0.98
N ALA A 101 -0.56 -0.64 0.24
CA ALA A 101 -1.65 -1.58 0.52
C ALA A 101 -2.33 -1.26 1.85
N ALA A 102 -3.55 -1.77 2.02
CA ALA A 102 -4.21 -1.79 3.32
C ALA A 102 -3.56 -2.87 4.20
N GLY A 103 -2.91 -2.47 5.28
CA GLY A 103 -2.17 -3.36 6.17
C GLY A 103 -1.77 -2.63 7.45
N PRO A 104 -1.33 -3.36 8.49
CA PRO A 104 -0.76 -2.71 9.65
C PRO A 104 0.44 -1.86 9.22
N PRO A 105 0.64 -0.67 9.80
CA PRO A 105 1.84 0.11 9.56
C PRO A 105 3.08 -0.69 9.98
N ALA A 106 4.23 -0.34 9.43
CA ALA A 106 5.51 -0.96 9.79
C ALA A 106 5.69 -0.95 11.32
N SER A 107 6.10 -2.08 11.88
CA SER A 107 6.49 -2.15 13.29
C SER A 107 7.78 -1.37 13.48
N VAL A 108 7.70 -0.21 14.13
CA VAL A 108 8.84 0.65 14.49
C VAL A 108 9.53 0.13 15.75
#